data_AF-A0A7J6ICV0-F1
#
_entry.id   AF-A0A7J6ICV0-F1
#
_cell.length_a   1.000
_cell.length_b   1.000
_cell.length_c   1.000
_cell.angle_alpha   90.00
_cell.angle_beta   90.00
_cell.angle_gamma   90.00
#
_symmetry.space_group_name_H-M   'P 1'
#
loop_
_entity.id
_entity.type
_entity.pdbx_description
1 polymer ?
#
loop_
_entity_poly.entity_id
_entity_poly.type
_entity_poly.pdbx_seq_one_letter_code
_entity_poly.pdbx_strand_id
1 'polypeptide(L)'
;MVPDIEGGQKVIGMLREAGINARANRKYDWIHDVFLIIIRMFPHCVPPPVTVVSENARYDPHLHIKIGATLRPLRYQNTLIIGSGGSVHNLFRNHWQWMIRFKDNFAQPVPPEPFALEFRQAHEDAIMRNTGPDLRRAVTRLMKHPRYKEAHGTDDHYMATLFAAGAAGEEKDVGPHMFLGECWELVNMCNTQYQLGSWD
;
A
#
# COMPACT_ATOMS: atom_id res chain seq x y z
N MET A 1 -17.12 6.00 10.90
CA MET A 1 -15.67 5.76 11.09
C MET A 1 -15.17 6.73 12.14
N VAL A 2 -14.33 6.29 13.06
CA VAL A 2 -13.84 7.10 14.18
C VAL A 2 -12.32 6.94 14.31
N PRO A 3 -11.60 7.98 14.75
CA PRO A 3 -10.16 7.87 14.99
C PRO A 3 -9.89 6.97 16.21
N ASP A 4 -8.88 6.10 16.09
CA ASP A 4 -8.33 5.32 17.19
C ASP A 4 -7.21 6.12 17.88
N ILE A 5 -7.57 6.93 18.88
CA ILE A 5 -6.60 7.80 19.55
C ILE A 5 -5.60 7.00 20.40
N GLU A 6 -6.07 5.92 21.04
CA GLU A 6 -5.23 5.06 21.88
C GLU A 6 -4.23 4.28 21.02
N GLY A 7 -4.70 3.65 19.94
CA GLY A 7 -3.85 3.00 18.96
C GLY A 7 -2.84 3.96 18.33
N GLY A 8 -3.25 5.20 18.05
CA GLY A 8 -2.35 6.25 17.59
C GLY A 8 -1.20 6.55 18.55
N GLN A 9 -1.47 6.66 19.86
CA GLN A 9 -0.42 6.86 20.87
C GLN A 9 0.50 5.65 20.97
N LYS A 10 -0.06 4.44 20.91
CA LYS A 10 0.70 3.19 20.93
C LYS A 10 1.65 3.07 19.74
N VAL A 11 1.15 3.34 18.52
CA VAL A 11 1.95 3.38 17.29
C VAL A 11 3.09 4.38 17.40
N ILE A 12 2.83 5.59 17.92
CA ILE A 12 3.88 6.60 18.16
C ILE A 12 4.95 6.08 19.12
N GLY A 13 4.54 5.44 20.22
CA GLY A 13 5.46 4.85 21.21
C GLY A 13 6.36 3.79 20.57
N MET A 14 5.77 2.80 19.89
CA MET A 14 6.49 1.72 19.22
C MET A 14 7.50 2.24 18.19
N LEU A 15 7.11 3.25 17.39
CA LEU A 15 8.01 3.86 16.40
C LEU A 15 9.18 4.58 17.07
N ARG A 16 8.93 5.34 18.15
CA ARG A 16 9.98 6.05 18.89
C ARG A 16 10.95 5.12 19.57
N GLU A 17 10.47 4.04 20.19
CA GLU A 17 11.31 2.98 20.77
C GLU A 17 12.21 2.32 19.72
N ALA A 18 11.73 2.18 18.48
CA ALA A 18 12.53 1.71 17.35
C ALA A 18 13.46 2.77 16.73
N GLY A 19 13.57 3.97 17.32
CA GLY A 19 14.40 5.07 16.85
C GLY A 19 13.83 5.81 15.64
N ILE A 20 12.52 5.72 15.38
CA ILE A 20 11.83 6.41 14.29
C ILE A 20 11.11 7.64 14.88
N ASN A 21 11.43 8.83 14.37
CA ASN A 21 10.80 10.06 14.83
C ASN A 21 9.32 10.14 14.38
N ALA A 22 8.41 9.78 15.27
CA ALA A 22 6.97 9.87 15.08
C ALA A 22 6.35 10.94 15.98
N ARG A 23 5.32 11.62 15.48
CA ARG A 23 4.53 12.62 16.23
C ARG A 23 3.06 12.55 15.84
N ALA A 24 2.18 12.87 16.78
CA ALA A 24 0.76 12.99 16.50
C ALA A 24 0.49 14.21 15.60
N ASN A 25 -0.42 14.06 14.65
CA ASN A 25 -1.04 15.18 13.95
C ASN A 25 -2.53 15.23 14.28
N ARG A 26 -2.91 16.11 15.22
CA ARG A 26 -4.31 16.26 15.66
C ARG A 26 -5.17 17.10 14.70
N LYS A 27 -4.58 17.65 13.64
CA LYS A 27 -5.25 18.53 12.66
C LYS A 27 -5.28 17.90 11.27
N TYR A 28 -5.01 16.61 11.16
CA TYR A 28 -5.03 15.92 9.86
C TYR A 28 -6.47 15.65 9.45
N ASP A 29 -6.88 16.23 8.33
CA ASP A 29 -8.15 15.92 7.70
C ASP A 29 -8.04 14.61 6.93
N TRP A 30 -8.98 13.70 7.18
CA TRP A 30 -8.98 12.41 6.50
C TRP A 30 -9.41 12.57 5.05
N ILE A 31 -8.52 12.16 4.15
CA ILE A 31 -8.77 12.18 2.71
C ILE A 31 -9.39 10.85 2.24
N HIS A 32 -9.86 10.84 1.00
CA HIS A 32 -10.57 9.71 0.37
C HIS A 32 -9.81 8.38 0.47
N ASP A 33 -8.49 8.41 0.36
CA ASP A 33 -7.65 7.22 0.45
C ASP A 33 -7.74 6.51 1.82
N VAL A 34 -8.05 7.24 2.88
CA VAL A 34 -8.24 6.65 4.22
C VAL A 34 -9.62 6.02 4.34
N PHE A 35 -10.68 6.75 3.97
CA PHE A 35 -12.04 6.31 4.31
C PHE A 35 -12.68 5.40 3.26
N LEU A 36 -12.38 5.55 1.96
CA LEU A 36 -13.04 4.75 0.92
C LEU A 36 -12.77 3.26 1.06
N ILE A 37 -11.53 2.88 1.36
CA ILE A 37 -11.14 1.48 1.56
C ILE A 37 -11.94 0.88 2.72
N ILE A 38 -11.95 1.55 3.86
CA ILE A 38 -12.58 1.04 5.08
C ILE A 38 -14.11 0.93 4.93
N ILE A 39 -14.79 1.93 4.37
CA ILE A 39 -16.26 1.84 4.19
C ILE A 39 -16.66 0.77 3.17
N ARG A 40 -15.80 0.47 2.18
CA ARG A 40 -16.07 -0.57 1.16
C ARG A 40 -15.71 -1.97 1.65
N MET A 41 -14.71 -2.12 2.51
CA MET A 41 -14.38 -3.39 3.17
C MET A 41 -15.42 -3.78 4.23
N PHE A 42 -16.03 -2.80 4.91
CA PHE A 42 -17.01 -3.00 5.98
C PHE A 42 -18.37 -2.35 5.66
N PRO A 43 -19.06 -2.76 4.57
CA PRO A 43 -20.25 -2.06 4.08
C PRO A 43 -21.52 -2.28 4.93
N HIS A 44 -21.52 -3.33 5.76
CA HIS A 44 -22.71 -3.77 6.52
C HIS A 44 -22.48 -3.81 8.03
N CYS A 45 -21.44 -3.15 8.53
CA CYS A 45 -21.17 -3.04 9.97
C CYS A 45 -20.58 -1.67 10.33
N VAL A 46 -20.46 -1.42 11.64
CA VAL A 46 -19.71 -0.25 12.13
C VAL A 46 -18.23 -0.49 11.82
N PRO A 47 -17.58 0.35 10.99
CA PRO A 47 -16.19 0.11 10.65
C PRO A 47 -15.28 0.24 11.88
N PRO A 48 -14.17 -0.51 11.93
CA PRO A 48 -13.23 -0.45 13.06
C PRO A 48 -12.68 0.98 13.24
N PRO A 49 -12.29 1.35 14.48
CA PRO A 49 -11.51 2.56 14.72
C PRO A 49 -10.21 2.56 13.88
N VAL A 50 -9.81 3.72 13.37
CA VAL A 50 -8.66 3.84 12.44
C VAL A 50 -7.56 4.70 13.04
N THR A 51 -6.34 4.17 13.05
CA THR A 51 -5.11 4.94 13.23
C THR A 51 -4.47 5.19 11.86
N VAL A 52 -4.32 6.45 11.47
CA VAL A 52 -3.65 6.82 10.21
C VAL A 52 -2.16 7.02 10.47
N VAL A 53 -1.32 6.31 9.71
CA VAL A 53 0.13 6.47 9.71
C VAL A 53 0.54 7.11 8.39
N SER A 54 1.09 8.32 8.45
CA SER A 54 1.59 9.01 7.27
C SER A 54 2.89 8.37 6.75
N GLU A 55 3.09 8.41 5.45
CA GLU A 55 4.37 8.07 4.83
C GLU A 55 5.47 9.11 5.12
N ASN A 56 6.73 8.72 4.90
CA ASN A 56 7.86 9.63 4.96
C ASN A 56 8.23 10.10 3.54
N ALA A 57 8.15 11.40 3.28
CA ALA A 57 8.39 12.00 1.97
C ALA A 57 9.83 11.89 1.42
N ARG A 58 10.75 11.21 2.13
CA ARG A 58 12.07 10.83 1.58
C ARG A 58 12.02 9.52 0.80
N TYR A 59 10.92 8.77 0.90
CA TYR A 59 10.69 7.53 0.15
C TYR A 59 11.82 6.49 0.29
N ASP A 60 12.49 6.47 1.44
CA ASP A 60 13.51 5.47 1.74
C ASP A 60 12.84 4.09 1.92
N PRO A 61 13.13 3.10 1.07
CA PRO A 61 12.47 1.81 1.15
C PRO A 61 12.74 1.06 2.45
N HIS A 62 13.96 1.19 2.97
CA HIS A 62 14.37 0.50 4.19
C HIS A 62 13.68 1.11 5.41
N LEU A 63 13.44 2.42 5.40
CA LEU A 63 12.64 3.08 6.43
C LEU A 63 11.19 2.57 6.43
N HIS A 64 10.53 2.48 5.27
CA HIS A 64 9.14 2.03 5.20
C HIS A 64 8.97 0.55 5.56
N ILE A 65 9.92 -0.31 5.17
CA ILE A 65 9.99 -1.69 5.68
C ILE A 65 10.18 -1.71 7.19
N LYS A 66 11.09 -0.88 7.73
CA LYS A 66 11.33 -0.82 9.17
C LYS A 66 10.08 -0.39 9.93
N ILE A 67 9.33 0.61 9.43
CA ILE A 67 8.05 1.04 10.01
C ILE A 67 7.07 -0.15 10.06
N GLY A 68 6.90 -0.87 8.94
CA GLY A 68 6.03 -2.05 8.89
C GLY A 68 6.47 -3.15 9.86
N ALA A 69 7.77 -3.45 9.91
CA ALA A 69 8.34 -4.44 10.80
C ALA A 69 8.19 -4.04 12.28
N THR A 70 8.35 -2.76 12.62
CA THR A 70 8.12 -2.25 13.97
C THR A 70 6.66 -2.38 14.40
N LEU A 71 5.70 -2.13 13.49
CA LEU A 71 4.27 -2.20 13.80
C LEU A 71 3.66 -3.60 13.68
N ARG A 72 4.40 -4.55 13.12
CA ARG A 72 4.02 -5.97 12.98
C ARG A 72 3.36 -6.58 14.22
N PRO A 73 3.83 -6.38 15.48
CA PRO A 73 3.22 -7.00 16.65
C PRO A 73 1.72 -6.71 16.80
N LEU A 74 1.22 -5.60 16.23
CA LEU A 74 -0.20 -5.26 16.25
C LEU A 74 -1.07 -6.28 15.49
N ARG A 75 -0.52 -6.99 14.49
CA ARG A 75 -1.24 -8.06 13.76
C ARG A 75 -1.78 -9.16 14.70
N TYR A 76 -1.13 -9.36 15.84
CA TYR A 76 -1.51 -10.35 16.85
C TYR A 76 -2.39 -9.77 17.96
N GLN A 77 -2.88 -8.54 17.78
CA GLN A 77 -3.66 -7.78 18.76
C GLN A 77 -4.95 -7.26 18.11
N ASN A 78 -5.64 -8.15 17.40
CA ASN A 78 -6.92 -7.86 16.74
C ASN A 78 -6.88 -6.59 15.86
N THR A 79 -5.73 -6.35 15.18
CA THR A 79 -5.50 -5.16 14.36
C THR A 79 -5.23 -5.57 12.91
N LEU A 80 -5.99 -5.00 11.99
CA LEU A 80 -5.74 -5.09 10.55
C LEU A 80 -4.73 -4.00 10.15
N ILE A 81 -3.62 -4.41 9.52
CA ILE A 81 -2.66 -3.48 8.93
C ILE A 81 -2.95 -3.36 7.44
N ILE A 82 -3.14 -2.12 6.96
CA ILE A 82 -3.44 -1.81 5.56
C ILE A 82 -2.33 -0.93 4.99
N GLY A 83 -1.73 -1.37 3.88
CA GLY A 83 -0.94 -0.51 3.01
C GLY A 83 -1.82 -0.07 1.82
N SER A 84 -2.15 1.21 1.76
CA SER A 84 -2.93 1.79 0.65
C SER A 84 -1.98 2.57 -0.27
N GLY A 85 -1.96 2.20 -1.55
CA GLY A 85 -1.10 2.78 -2.58
C GLY A 85 -1.53 2.27 -3.96
N GLY A 86 -0.60 2.16 -4.90
CA GLY A 86 -0.87 1.67 -6.26
C GLY A 86 0.30 0.90 -6.85
N SER A 87 0.01 -0.08 -7.71
CA SER A 87 1.03 -0.92 -8.35
C SER A 87 1.62 -0.25 -9.59
N VAL A 88 0.82 0.54 -10.30
CA VAL A 88 1.29 1.49 -11.31
C VAL A 88 0.58 2.80 -11.05
N HIS A 89 1.34 3.83 -10.69
CA HIS A 89 0.81 5.14 -10.33
C HIS A 89 1.71 6.27 -10.84
N ASN A 90 1.57 6.58 -12.13
CA ASN A 90 2.22 7.72 -12.75
C ASN A 90 1.19 8.61 -13.45
N LEU A 91 0.76 9.66 -12.75
CA LEU A 91 -0.25 10.59 -13.25
C LEU A 91 0.16 11.27 -14.56
N PHE A 92 1.45 11.42 -14.84
CA PHE A 92 1.96 11.99 -16.10
C PHE A 92 1.81 11.06 -17.30
N ARG A 93 1.58 9.76 -17.08
CA ARG A 93 1.42 8.74 -18.13
C ARG A 93 -0.03 8.32 -18.34
N ASN A 94 -0.98 8.84 -17.58
CA ASN A 94 -2.39 8.45 -17.67
C ASN A 94 -3.14 9.12 -18.83
N HIS A 95 -4.19 8.44 -19.30
CA HIS A 95 -5.10 8.95 -20.34
C HIS A 95 -6.25 9.75 -19.72
N TRP A 96 -6.02 11.04 -19.49
CA TRP A 96 -6.96 11.92 -18.78
C TRP A 96 -8.20 12.32 -19.57
N GLN A 97 -8.20 12.19 -20.91
CA GLN A 97 -9.25 12.74 -21.76
C GLN A 97 -10.65 12.20 -21.41
N TRP A 98 -10.75 10.93 -21.00
CA TRP A 98 -12.04 10.31 -20.69
C TRP A 98 -12.59 10.75 -19.35
N MET A 99 -11.73 10.83 -18.34
CA MET A 99 -12.08 11.41 -17.05
C MET A 99 -12.55 12.87 -17.22
N ILE A 100 -11.79 13.69 -17.95
CA ILE A 100 -12.11 15.12 -18.09
C ILE A 100 -13.41 15.34 -18.86
N ARG A 101 -13.64 14.60 -19.96
CA ARG A 101 -14.80 14.83 -20.84
C ARG A 101 -16.06 14.10 -20.39
N PHE A 102 -15.91 12.91 -19.82
CA PHE A 102 -17.03 12.00 -19.55
C PHE A 102 -17.14 11.58 -18.08
N LYS A 103 -16.22 12.02 -17.22
CA LYS A 103 -16.13 11.60 -15.81
C LYS A 103 -15.99 10.08 -15.64
N ASP A 104 -15.32 9.47 -16.61
CA ASP A 104 -15.11 8.02 -16.66
C ASP A 104 -13.61 7.71 -16.52
N ASN A 105 -13.20 7.33 -15.31
CA ASN A 105 -11.85 6.80 -15.02
C ASN A 105 -11.67 5.36 -15.49
N PHE A 106 -12.75 4.61 -15.70
CA PHE A 106 -12.69 3.20 -16.09
C PHE A 106 -12.73 3.02 -17.61
N ALA A 107 -12.82 4.11 -18.38
CA ALA A 107 -12.73 4.08 -19.82
C ALA A 107 -11.39 3.48 -20.29
N GLN A 108 -11.45 2.29 -20.89
CA GLN A 108 -10.32 1.57 -21.47
C GLN A 108 -10.45 1.45 -23.00
N PRO A 109 -10.32 2.54 -23.77
CA PRO A 109 -10.43 2.50 -25.23
C PRO A 109 -9.25 1.79 -25.91
N VAL A 110 -8.14 1.63 -25.20
CA VAL A 110 -6.91 0.97 -25.62
C VAL A 110 -6.37 0.18 -24.43
N PRO A 111 -5.58 -0.89 -24.66
CA PRO A 111 -4.91 -1.58 -23.57
C PRO A 111 -3.90 -0.65 -22.86
N PRO A 112 -3.57 -0.93 -21.58
CA PRO A 112 -2.47 -0.26 -20.90
C PRO A 112 -1.16 -0.39 -21.68
N GLU A 113 -0.31 0.64 -21.58
CA GLU A 113 0.98 0.66 -22.26
C GLU A 113 1.94 -0.44 -21.74
N PRO A 114 2.92 -0.88 -22.57
CA PRO A 114 3.81 -1.98 -22.20
C PRO A 114 4.56 -1.78 -20.87
N PHE A 115 5.00 -0.56 -20.55
CA PHE A 115 5.70 -0.29 -19.29
C PHE A 115 4.82 -0.59 -18.06
N ALA A 116 3.51 -0.31 -18.17
CA ALA A 116 2.56 -0.47 -17.09
C ALA A 116 2.27 -1.96 -16.87
N LEU A 117 2.03 -2.70 -17.96
CA LEU A 117 1.85 -4.15 -17.91
C LEU A 117 3.10 -4.88 -17.39
N GLU A 118 4.29 -4.52 -17.87
CA GLU A 118 5.56 -5.09 -17.43
C GLU A 118 5.80 -4.86 -15.94
N PHE A 119 5.65 -3.61 -15.46
CA PHE A 119 5.88 -3.31 -14.06
C PHE A 119 4.82 -3.94 -13.14
N ARG A 120 3.55 -3.89 -13.55
CA ARG A 120 2.46 -4.59 -12.85
C ARG A 120 2.77 -6.08 -12.69
N GLN A 121 3.25 -6.74 -13.74
CA GLN A 121 3.58 -8.17 -13.66
C GLN A 121 4.74 -8.43 -12.71
N ALA A 122 5.79 -7.60 -12.77
CA ALA A 122 6.91 -7.68 -11.85
C ALA A 122 6.49 -7.43 -10.40
N HIS A 123 5.54 -6.51 -10.16
CA HIS A 123 4.95 -6.25 -8.86
C HIS A 123 4.20 -7.47 -8.31
N GLU A 124 3.30 -8.05 -9.11
CA GLU A 124 2.60 -9.28 -8.72
C GLU A 124 3.58 -10.40 -8.43
N ASP A 125 4.54 -10.66 -9.32
CA ASP A 125 5.50 -11.75 -9.14
C ASP A 125 6.34 -11.55 -7.88
N ALA A 126 6.73 -10.31 -7.55
CA ALA A 126 7.45 -10.01 -6.33
C ALA A 126 6.64 -10.36 -5.07
N ILE A 127 5.33 -10.12 -5.07
CA ILE A 127 4.47 -10.41 -3.92
C ILE A 127 4.07 -11.89 -3.91
N MET A 128 3.56 -12.42 -5.01
CA MET A 128 2.95 -13.74 -5.06
C MET A 128 3.97 -14.89 -5.05
N ARG A 129 5.22 -14.64 -5.45
CA ARG A 129 6.28 -15.67 -5.52
C ARG A 129 7.35 -15.56 -4.44
N ASN A 130 7.25 -14.59 -3.52
CA ASN A 130 8.19 -14.42 -2.43
C ASN A 130 7.42 -14.26 -1.13
N THR A 131 7.86 -14.95 -0.08
CA THR A 131 7.17 -14.97 1.21
C THR A 131 8.20 -14.81 2.33
N GLY A 132 7.74 -14.53 3.55
CA GLY A 132 8.63 -14.29 4.69
C GLY A 132 9.73 -13.26 4.39
N PRO A 133 10.99 -13.51 4.76
CA PRO A 133 12.08 -12.55 4.54
C PRO A 133 12.37 -12.23 3.07
N ASP A 134 11.98 -13.10 2.14
CA ASP A 134 12.25 -12.95 0.70
C ASP A 134 11.35 -11.88 0.09
N LEU A 135 10.12 -11.75 0.59
CA LEU A 135 9.17 -10.73 0.18
C LEU A 135 9.79 -9.32 0.27
N ARG A 136 10.35 -8.99 1.45
CA ARG A 136 10.98 -7.67 1.70
C ARG A 136 12.07 -7.36 0.67
N ARG A 137 12.88 -8.36 0.30
CA ARG A 137 13.95 -8.19 -0.69
C ARG A 137 13.39 -8.01 -2.09
N ALA A 138 12.40 -8.80 -2.47
CA ALA A 138 11.75 -8.73 -3.77
C ALA A 138 11.11 -7.36 -4.02
N VAL A 139 10.27 -6.88 -3.10
CA VAL A 139 9.60 -5.57 -3.27
C VAL A 139 10.57 -4.38 -3.19
N THR A 140 11.61 -4.45 -2.35
CA THR A 140 12.65 -3.41 -2.33
C THR A 140 13.40 -3.33 -3.66
N ARG A 141 13.70 -4.49 -4.27
CA ARG A 141 14.46 -4.57 -5.52
C ARG A 141 13.68 -3.98 -6.70
N LEU A 142 12.35 -3.98 -6.68
CA LEU A 142 11.53 -3.41 -7.74
C LEU A 142 11.72 -1.90 -7.92
N MET A 143 12.17 -1.17 -6.89
CA MET A 143 12.55 0.25 -7.06
C MET A 143 13.76 0.45 -8.00
N LYS A 144 14.48 -0.63 -8.34
CA LYS A 144 15.56 -0.67 -9.34
C LYS A 144 15.12 -1.25 -10.68
N HIS A 145 13.84 -1.61 -10.82
CA HIS A 145 13.31 -2.13 -12.08
C HIS A 145 13.43 -1.06 -13.19
N PRO A 146 13.80 -1.41 -14.43
CA PRO A 146 13.98 -0.43 -15.51
C PRO A 146 12.74 0.44 -15.77
N ARG A 147 11.55 -0.13 -15.57
CA ARG A 147 10.26 0.56 -15.71
C ARG A 147 9.77 1.30 -14.46
N TYR A 148 10.52 1.26 -13.35
CA TYR A 148 10.03 1.79 -12.07
C TYR A 148 9.59 3.26 -12.17
N LYS A 149 10.42 4.13 -12.77
CA LYS A 149 10.09 5.55 -12.93
C LYS A 149 9.04 5.84 -14.01
N GLU A 150 8.81 4.90 -14.92
CA GLU A 150 7.67 4.98 -15.82
C GLU A 150 6.36 4.64 -15.08
N ALA A 151 6.40 3.62 -14.22
CA ALA A 151 5.26 3.21 -13.40
C ALA A 151 4.98 4.16 -12.22
N HIS A 152 6.00 4.83 -11.69
CA HIS A 152 5.93 5.72 -10.54
C HIS A 152 6.67 7.02 -10.81
N GLY A 153 5.92 8.08 -11.13
CA GLY A 153 6.51 9.42 -11.32
C GLY A 153 7.08 10.00 -10.02
N THR A 154 6.41 9.69 -8.91
CA THR A 154 6.83 9.87 -7.52
C THR A 154 6.70 8.53 -6.79
N ASP A 155 7.50 8.31 -5.75
CA ASP A 155 7.65 6.99 -5.12
C ASP A 155 6.63 6.72 -4.00
N ASP A 156 5.80 7.72 -3.66
CA ASP A 156 4.80 7.72 -2.59
C ASP A 156 3.86 6.52 -2.64
N HIS A 157 3.18 6.31 -3.76
CA HIS A 157 2.20 5.23 -3.90
C HIS A 157 2.82 3.82 -3.84
N TYR A 158 4.15 3.70 -3.97
CA TYR A 158 4.86 2.43 -3.82
C TYR A 158 5.25 2.12 -2.37
N MET A 159 5.35 3.15 -1.50
CA MET A 159 5.79 2.97 -0.11
C MET A 159 4.86 2.08 0.70
N ALA A 160 3.57 2.07 0.36
CA ALA A 160 2.57 1.21 0.98
C ALA A 160 2.89 -0.28 0.85
N THR A 161 3.40 -0.72 -0.31
CA THR A 161 3.85 -2.10 -0.54
C THR A 161 5.01 -2.47 0.37
N LEU A 162 5.97 -1.56 0.54
CA LEU A 162 7.12 -1.75 1.42
C LEU A 162 6.73 -1.81 2.90
N PHE A 163 5.80 -0.96 3.31
CA PHE A 163 5.20 -0.99 4.64
C PHE A 163 4.49 -2.33 4.92
N ALA A 164 3.62 -2.79 4.01
CA ALA A 164 2.92 -4.06 4.16
C ALA A 164 3.89 -5.27 4.19
N ALA A 165 4.91 -5.28 3.31
CA ALA A 165 5.96 -6.30 3.31
C ALA A 165 6.82 -6.26 4.59
N GLY A 166 7.03 -5.08 5.19
CA GLY A 166 7.64 -4.95 6.50
C GLY A 166 6.82 -5.67 7.57
N ALA A 167 5.51 -5.43 7.58
CA ALA A 167 4.56 -6.02 8.52
C ALA A 167 4.33 -7.53 8.32
N ALA A 168 4.65 -8.09 7.15
CA ALA A 168 4.42 -9.49 6.79
C ALA A 168 5.65 -10.21 6.17
N GLY A 169 6.86 -9.87 6.62
CA GLY A 169 8.10 -10.41 6.05
C GLY A 169 9.07 -11.08 7.04
N GLU A 170 8.59 -11.73 8.10
CA GLU A 170 9.43 -12.59 8.95
C GLU A 170 9.29 -14.08 8.58
N GLU A 171 10.16 -14.95 9.11
CA GLU A 171 10.13 -16.40 8.87
C GLU A 171 8.75 -17.03 9.15
N LYS A 172 8.03 -16.54 10.17
CA LYS A 172 6.68 -17.02 10.48
C LYS A 172 5.60 -16.59 9.48
N ASP A 173 5.92 -15.74 8.50
CA ASP A 173 5.02 -15.38 7.38
C ASP A 173 5.32 -16.17 6.10
N VAL A 174 6.16 -17.21 6.16
CA VAL A 174 6.33 -18.13 5.03
C VAL A 174 4.99 -18.84 4.80
N GLY A 175 4.38 -18.59 3.65
CA GLY A 175 3.05 -19.09 3.30
C GLY A 175 2.44 -18.31 2.15
N PRO A 176 1.42 -18.87 1.47
CA PRO A 176 0.84 -18.25 0.29
C PRO A 176 0.24 -16.89 0.61
N HIS A 177 0.36 -15.96 -0.34
CA HIS A 177 -0.40 -14.72 -0.36
C HIS A 177 -1.61 -14.91 -1.27
N MET A 178 -2.64 -14.10 -1.09
CA MET A 178 -3.83 -14.12 -1.95
C MET A 178 -3.87 -12.86 -2.81
N PHE A 179 -4.08 -13.05 -4.11
CA PHE A 179 -4.46 -12.00 -5.03
C PHE A 179 -5.98 -11.84 -4.96
N LEU A 180 -6.47 -10.70 -4.49
CA LEU A 180 -7.89 -10.49 -4.25
C LEU A 180 -8.60 -9.79 -5.41
N GLY A 181 -7.88 -8.99 -6.19
CA GLY A 181 -8.44 -8.29 -7.32
C GLY A 181 -7.48 -7.27 -7.91
N GLU A 182 -7.87 -6.76 -9.07
CA GLU A 182 -7.16 -5.72 -9.79
C GLU A 182 -8.16 -4.83 -10.54
N CYS A 183 -7.81 -3.55 -10.63
CA CYS A 183 -8.51 -2.59 -11.44
C CYS A 183 -7.51 -1.73 -12.21
N TRP A 184 -7.89 -1.36 -13.44
CA TRP A 184 -7.17 -0.42 -14.26
C TRP A 184 -7.99 0.84 -14.48
N GLU A 185 -7.36 1.97 -14.26
CA GLU A 185 -7.97 3.30 -14.37
C GLU A 185 -7.11 4.19 -15.26
N LEU A 186 -7.75 5.12 -15.96
CA LEU A 186 -7.09 6.09 -16.83
C LEU A 186 -6.10 5.42 -17.81
N VAL A 187 -6.44 4.23 -18.31
CA VAL A 187 -5.61 3.35 -19.14
C VAL A 187 -4.42 2.74 -18.42
N ASN A 188 -3.54 3.53 -17.82
CA ASN A 188 -2.24 3.06 -17.33
C ASN A 188 -2.13 2.89 -15.81
N MET A 189 -3.06 3.43 -15.03
CA MET A 189 -3.02 3.29 -13.57
C MET A 189 -3.52 1.90 -13.19
N CYS A 190 -2.75 1.18 -12.38
CA CYS A 190 -3.10 -0.17 -11.93
C CYS A 190 -3.15 -0.24 -10.41
N ASN A 191 -4.28 -0.69 -9.90
CA ASN A 191 -4.55 -0.90 -8.49
C ASN A 191 -4.79 -2.39 -8.24
N THR A 192 -3.86 -3.06 -7.56
CA THR A 192 -3.96 -4.48 -7.22
C THR A 192 -4.11 -4.67 -5.72
N GLN A 193 -4.91 -5.65 -5.33
CA GLN A 193 -5.16 -5.97 -3.93
C GLN A 193 -4.56 -7.33 -3.57
N TYR A 194 -3.78 -7.35 -2.49
CA TYR A 194 -3.20 -8.56 -1.93
C TYR A 194 -3.60 -8.74 -0.46
N GLN A 195 -3.69 -9.99 -0.03
CA GLN A 195 -3.77 -10.35 1.39
C GLN A 195 -2.54 -11.18 1.78
N LEU A 196 -1.89 -10.76 2.87
CA LEU A 196 -0.71 -11.40 3.42
C LEU A 196 -1.03 -12.00 4.80
N GLY A 197 -1.11 -13.33 4.86
CA GLY A 197 -1.58 -14.08 6.03
C GLY A 197 -3.11 -14.21 6.10
N SER A 198 -3.60 -14.86 7.16
CA SER A 198 -5.03 -15.09 7.44
C SER A 198 -5.49 -14.31 8.67
N TRP A 199 -6.81 -14.21 8.81
CA TRP A 199 -7.49 -13.78 10.01
C TRP A 199 -8.25 -15.00 10.54
N ASP A 200 -7.67 -15.68 11.52
CA ASP A 200 -8.23 -16.89 12.15
C ASP A 200 -8.81 -16.57 13.54
#